data_AF-A0ABD5DYM8-F1
#
_entry.id   AF-A0ABD5DYM8-F1
#
_cell.length_a   1.000
_cell.length_b   1.000
_cell.length_c   1.000
_cell.angle_alpha   90.00
_cell.angle_beta   90.00
_cell.angle_gamma   90.00
#
_symmetry.space_group_name_H-M   'P 1'
#
loop_
_entity.id
_entity.type
_entity.pdbx_description
1 polymer ?
#
loop_
_entity_poly.entity_id
_entity_poly.type
_entity_poly.pdbx_seq_one_letter_code
_entity_poly.pdbx_strand_id
1 'polypeptide(L)' 'ILLTNAHPHNLAVKLKHTGLDAHLDLLLSTHTFGYPKEDQRLWRAVAEETGLEAHKTLFVDDSEAILDAAREFGIRY' A
#
# COMPACT_ATOMS: atom_id res chain seq x y z
N ILE A 1 7.83 1.47 0.98
CA ILE A 1 6.53 1.24 1.68
C ILE A 1 5.89 -0.01 1.09
N LEU A 2 5.40 -0.92 1.93
CA LEU A 2 4.54 -2.03 1.51
C LEU A 2 3.12 -1.78 2.01
N LEU A 3 2.15 -1.67 1.10
CA LEU A 3 0.72 -1.55 1.40
C LEU A 3 0.04 -2.87 1.04
N THR A 4 -0.71 -3.48 1.96
CA THR A 4 -1.39 -4.75 1.72
C THR A 4 -2.84 -4.76 2.19
N ASN A 5 -3.70 -5.46 1.44
CA ASN A 5 -5.07 -5.80 1.87
C ASN A 5 -5.09 -6.92 2.94
N ALA A 6 -3.94 -7.55 3.22
CA ALA A 6 -3.86 -8.64 4.19
C ALA A 6 -3.73 -8.14 5.64
N HIS A 7 -4.29 -8.91 6.58
CA HIS A 7 -4.16 -8.64 8.01
C HIS A 7 -2.66 -8.60 8.45
N PRO A 8 -2.25 -7.65 9.32
CA PRO A 8 -0.85 -7.43 9.68
C PRO A 8 -0.14 -8.69 10.21
N HIS A 9 -0.88 -9.55 10.92
CA HIS A 9 -0.36 -10.78 11.51
C HIS A 9 0.13 -11.79 10.45
N ASN A 10 -0.62 -11.96 9.35
CA ASN A 10 -0.23 -12.86 8.27
C ASN A 10 0.95 -12.31 7.45
N LEU A 11 1.05 -10.98 7.36
CA LEU A 11 2.14 -10.30 6.67
C LEU A 11 3.47 -10.47 7.41
N ALA A 12 3.48 -10.30 8.74
CA ALA A 12 4.68 -10.44 9.57
C ALA A 12 5.31 -11.85 9.48
N VAL A 13 4.50 -12.89 9.31
CA VAL A 13 4.99 -14.27 9.13
C VAL A 13 5.66 -14.44 7.78
N LYS A 14 5.09 -13.89 6.70
CA LYS A 14 5.67 -13.97 5.34
C LYS A 14 6.97 -13.20 5.23
N LEU A 15 7.05 -12.01 5.84
CA LEU A 15 8.25 -11.17 5.83
C LEU A 15 9.43 -11.81 6.56
N LYS A 16 9.17 -12.49 7.69
CA LYS A 16 10.20 -13.26 8.40
C LYS A 16 10.86 -14.35 7.55
N HIS A 17 10.18 -14.85 6.52
CA HIS A 17 10.72 -15.90 5.64
C HIS A 17 11.38 -15.33 4.38
N THR A 18 11.07 -14.09 3.98
CA THR A 18 11.61 -13.47 2.77
C THR A 18 12.70 -12.44 3.05
N GLY A 19 12.82 -11.92 4.28
CA GLY A 19 13.79 -10.89 4.65
C GLY A 19 13.53 -9.52 4.01
N LEU A 20 12.34 -9.33 3.42
CA LEU A 20 11.98 -8.09 2.72
C LEU A 20 11.81 -6.90 3.66
N ASP A 21 11.55 -7.16 4.94
CA ASP A 21 11.39 -6.15 5.98
C ASP A 21 12.63 -5.27 6.14
N ALA A 22 13.83 -5.82 5.92
CA ALA A 22 15.08 -5.05 5.97
C ALA A 22 15.21 -3.99 4.86
N HIS A 23 14.38 -4.06 3.82
CA HIS A 23 14.39 -3.15 2.67
C HIS A 23 13.13 -2.26 2.59
N LEU A 24 12.25 -2.32 3.59
CA LEU A 24 10.99 -1.59 3.61
C LEU A 24 10.98 -0.60 4.78
N ASP A 25 10.91 0.69 4.46
CA ASP A 25 10.84 1.75 5.49
C ASP A 25 9.52 1.72 6.28
N LEU A 26 8.45 1.19 5.67
CA LEU A 26 7.11 1.19 6.27
C LEU A 26 6.25 0.06 5.72
N LEU A 27 5.43 -0.50 6.61
CA LEU A 27 4.47 -1.57 6.36
C LEU A 27 3.08 -1.14 6.81
N LEU A 28 2.16 -1.04 5.85
CA LEU A 28 0.79 -0.59 6.06
C LEU A 28 -0.19 -1.69 5.66
N SER A 29 -1.21 -1.86 6.49
CA SER A 29 -2.32 -2.79 6.23
C SER A 29 -3.59 -1.99 6.08
N THR A 30 -4.39 -2.28 5.07
CA THR A 30 -5.66 -1.57 4.85
C THR A 30 -6.64 -1.67 6.03
N HIS A 31 -6.55 -2.73 6.83
CA HIS A 31 -7.32 -2.85 8.07
C HIS A 31 -7.08 -1.73 9.09
N THR A 32 -5.92 -1.05 9.09
CA THR A 32 -5.69 0.09 9.99
C THR A 32 -6.49 1.33 9.56
N PHE A 33 -6.80 1.43 8.26
CA PHE A 33 -7.55 2.54 7.67
C PHE A 33 -9.04 2.23 7.48
N GLY A 34 -9.43 0.95 7.51
CA GLY A 34 -10.82 0.51 7.36
C GLY A 34 -11.34 0.53 5.91
N TYR A 35 -10.49 0.81 4.93
CA TYR A 35 -10.85 0.88 3.51
C TYR A 35 -9.90 0.00 2.69
N PRO A 36 -10.40 -0.78 1.71
CA PRO A 36 -9.56 -1.60 0.85
C PRO A 36 -8.82 -0.74 -0.19
N LYS A 37 -7.81 -1.31 -0.86
CA LYS A 37 -6.99 -0.59 -1.87
C LYS A 37 -7.77 -0.08 -3.09
N GLU A 38 -8.92 -0.66 -3.36
CA GLU A 38 -9.82 -0.27 -4.43
C GLU A 38 -10.54 1.06 -4.12
N ASP A 39 -10.53 1.50 -2.85
CA ASP A 39 -11.21 2.70 -2.40
C ASP A 39 -10.25 3.90 -2.28
N GLN A 40 -10.60 5.00 -2.94
CA GLN A 40 -9.85 6.27 -2.90
C GLN A 40 -9.61 6.81 -1.49
N ARG A 41 -10.46 6.47 -0.52
CA ARG A 41 -10.29 6.87 0.89
C ARG A 41 -9.03 6.27 1.51
N LEU A 42 -8.64 5.05 1.13
CA LEU A 42 -7.39 4.47 1.60
C LEU A 42 -6.21 5.30 1.13
N TRP A 43 -6.15 5.61 -0.17
CA TRP A 43 -5.00 6.30 -0.76
C TRP A 43 -4.78 7.68 -0.17
N ARG A 44 -5.87 8.42 0.09
CA ARG A 44 -5.82 9.71 0.78
C ARG A 44 -5.30 9.56 2.21
N ALA A 45 -5.83 8.61 2.97
CA ALA A 45 -5.40 8.38 4.35
C ALA A 45 -3.92 7.96 4.43
N VAL A 46 -3.47 7.10 3.53
CA VAL A 46 -2.06 6.70 3.42
C VAL A 46 -1.19 7.92 3.08
N ALA A 47 -1.59 8.74 2.11
CA ALA A 47 -0.82 9.93 1.75
C ALA A 47 -0.74 10.96 2.88
N GLU A 48 -1.82 11.12 3.65
CA GLU A 48 -1.84 11.97 4.85
C GLU A 48 -0.92 11.45 5.95
N GLU A 49 -0.89 10.13 6.19
CA GLU A 49 -0.05 9.52 7.23
C GLU A 49 1.44 9.51 6.85
N THR A 50 1.76 9.22 5.58
CA THR A 50 3.14 9.02 5.14
C THR A 50 3.75 10.22 4.42
N GLY A 51 2.95 11.24 4.09
CA GLY A 51 3.38 12.34 3.22
C GLY A 51 3.69 11.88 1.79
N LEU A 52 3.04 10.81 1.31
CA LEU A 52 3.32 10.24 -0.01
C LEU A 52 2.94 11.22 -1.13
N GLU A 53 3.90 11.49 -2.01
CA GLU A 53 3.67 12.30 -3.22
C GLU A 53 3.34 11.38 -4.40
N ALA A 54 2.06 11.31 -4.78
CA ALA A 54 1.57 10.37 -5.79
C ALA A 54 2.34 10.46 -7.13
N HIS A 55 2.67 11.67 -7.57
CA HIS A 55 3.39 11.92 -8.83
C HIS A 55 4.86 11.47 -8.85
N LYS A 56 5.45 11.17 -7.68
CA LYS A 56 6.81 10.62 -7.52
C LYS A 56 6.82 9.17 -7.04
N THR A 57 5.64 8.56 -6.95
CA THR A 57 5.48 7.20 -6.44
C THR A 57 5.36 6.22 -7.60
N LEU A 58 6.03 5.08 -7.47
CA LEU A 58 5.81 3.88 -8.27
C LEU A 58 4.96 2.91 -7.44
N PHE A 59 3.82 2.48 -7.97
CA PHE A 59 2.97 1.50 -7.33
C PHE A 59 2.90 0.21 -8.15
N VAL A 60 3.14 -0.92 -7.49
CA VAL A 60 3.18 -2.25 -8.14
C VAL A 60 2.21 -3.17 -7.42
N ASP A 61 1.27 -3.72 -8.17
CA ASP A 61 0.26 -4.69 -7.71
C ASP A 61 -0.16 -5.56 -8.91
N ASP A 62 -0.59 -6.80 -8.66
CA ASP A 62 -0.99 -7.75 -9.69
C ASP A 62 -2.49 -7.66 -10.04
N SER A 63 -3.25 -6.80 -9.35
CA SER A 63 -4.67 -6.54 -9.61
C SER A 63 -4.91 -5.27 -10.44
N GLU A 64 -5.51 -5.41 -11.63
CA GLU A 64 -5.87 -4.29 -12.50
C GLU A 64 -6.77 -3.26 -11.80
N ALA A 65 -7.76 -3.72 -11.01
CA ALA A 65 -8.67 -2.83 -10.30
C ALA A 65 -7.94 -1.94 -9.26
N ILE A 66 -6.90 -2.48 -8.64
CA ILE A 66 -6.07 -1.72 -7.69
C ILE A 66 -5.17 -0.74 -8.44
N LEU A 67 -4.59 -1.15 -9.58
CA LEU A 67 -3.79 -0.25 -10.43
C LEU A 67 -4.63 0.91 -10.98
N ASP A 68 -5.88 0.66 -11.35
CA ASP A 68 -6.81 1.71 -11.77
C ASP A 68 -7.14 2.67 -10.63
N ALA A 69 -7.39 2.17 -9.43
CA ALA A 69 -7.61 3.02 -8.25
C ALA A 69 -6.37 3.87 -7.91
N ALA A 70 -5.17 3.28 -7.97
CA ALA A 70 -3.90 4.00 -7.78
C ALA A 70 -3.70 5.11 -8.83
N ARG A 71 -4.03 4.81 -10.09
CA ARG A 71 -3.96 5.77 -11.19
C ARG A 71 -4.98 6.91 -11.01
N GLU A 72 -6.21 6.60 -10.61
CA GLU A 72 -7.24 7.59 -10.30
C GLU A 72 -6.81 8.50 -9.14
N PHE A 73 -6.15 7.95 -8.12
CA PHE A 73 -5.58 8.73 -7.03
C PHE A 73 -4.49 9.72 -7.51
N GLY A 74 -3.83 9.41 -8.63
CA GLY A 74 -2.78 10.23 -9.23
C GLY A 74 -1.39 9.64 -9.13
N ILE A 75 -1.26 8.34 -8.80
CA ILE A 75 0.02 7.65 -8.93
C ILE A 75 0.38 7.56 -10.41
N ARG A 76 1.60 8.00 -10.73
CA ARG A 76 2.03 8.17 -12.13
C ARG A 76 2.71 6.94 -12.72
N TYR A 77 3.41 6.17 -11.89
CA TYR A 77 4.27 5.06 -12.32
C TYR A 77 3.80 3.74 -11.74
#